data_AF-A0A0A0MW87-F1
#
_entry.id   AF-A0A0A0MW87-F1
#
_cell.length_a   1.000
_cell.length_b   1.000
_cell.length_c   1.000
_cell.angle_alpha   90.00
_cell.angle_beta   90.00
_cell.angle_gamma   90.00
#
_symmetry.space_group_name_H-M   'P 1'
#
loop_
_entity.id
_entity.type
_entity.pdbx_description
1 polymer ?
#
loop_
_entity_poly.entity_id
_entity_poly.type
_entity_poly.pdbx_seq_one_letter_code
_entity_poly.pdbx_strand_id
1 'polypeptide(L)'
;MAQGVLWILLGLLLWSDPGTEKNKATQELGGGLEKNLDSRQESVATSLPLLMDSVIQALAELEQKVPAANASHTASAWLLSASNSGPHNRLYHFLLGVQSLDAAELDPYPLSPELQGLIKEVAQHDVREGREYGVVLAPDGSTVAVEPLLAGLEAGLQGRKVINLPLDSTATSREAGVTFPDVVAIAPDVKATSSPGLRDASPDVTTADIGANSPDATTGCPDVQASLPDAKAKTPPTMVDSLLAVTLAGNLGLTFLQGPQTQSHPDLGTEGCWDQLSAPRTFTLLDPKASLLTTAFLNGALDGVILGDYLSRTPEPRPSLSHLLSQYYGAGVARDPGFRSNFRRQNGAALTSASILAQQVWGTLVLLQRLEPVHSQLRCISQEQLAQVAANATKEFTEAFLGCPAIHPRCRWGAAPYQGRPTPLQLPLGFLYVHHTYVPAPPCTDFARCAANMRSMQRYHQDTQGWKDIGYSFVVGSDGYVYEGRGWHWVGAHTLGHNSLGFGVAIVGNYTAALPTEAALRTVRDTLPSCAVRAGLLRPDYALLGHRQLVRTDCPGDALFHLLRTWPHFTATVKPRPARSVSRRSRREPPPRTLPATDLQ
;
A
#
# COMPACT_ATOMS: atom_id res chain seq x y z
N MET A 1 38.36 41.26 -14.98
CA MET A 1 38.91 41.17 -16.35
C MET A 1 38.51 39.81 -16.89
N ALA A 2 37.31 39.60 -17.42
CA ALA A 2 36.74 40.07 -18.69
C ALA A 2 37.42 39.45 -19.94
N GLN A 3 36.56 38.85 -20.77
CA GLN A 3 36.72 38.45 -22.19
C GLN A 3 37.33 37.04 -22.45
N GLY A 4 36.85 36.23 -23.40
CA GLY A 4 35.80 36.37 -24.43
C GLY A 4 35.55 34.99 -25.08
N VAL A 5 34.29 34.63 -25.37
CA VAL A 5 33.57 34.75 -26.66
C VAL A 5 33.72 33.54 -27.61
N LEU A 6 32.56 32.92 -27.81
CA LEU A 6 31.98 31.98 -28.79
C LEU A 6 32.18 32.32 -30.29
N TRP A 7 32.35 31.29 -31.16
CA TRP A 7 31.97 31.19 -32.61
C TRP A 7 31.96 29.68 -32.97
N ILE A 8 30.90 28.94 -33.35
CA ILE A 8 29.88 28.94 -34.45
C ILE A 8 30.33 28.28 -35.79
N LEU A 9 29.77 27.07 -36.01
CA LEU A 9 29.18 26.36 -37.18
C LEU A 9 29.55 26.65 -38.67
N LEU A 10 29.66 25.51 -39.40
CA LEU A 10 29.27 25.16 -40.79
C LEU A 10 30.07 25.65 -42.02
N GLY A 11 30.46 24.70 -42.88
CA GLY A 11 30.97 24.90 -44.25
C GLY A 11 30.81 23.63 -45.12
N LEU A 12 30.27 23.81 -46.32
CA LEU A 12 29.65 22.86 -47.25
C LEU A 12 30.59 22.30 -48.37
N LEU A 13 30.20 21.13 -48.90
CA LEU A 13 30.23 20.66 -50.32
C LEU A 13 31.53 20.19 -51.03
N LEU A 14 31.39 18.95 -51.56
CA LEU A 14 31.72 18.42 -52.91
C LEU A 14 33.18 18.25 -53.40
N TRP A 15 33.53 17.01 -53.80
CA TRP A 15 34.21 16.73 -55.08
C TRP A 15 33.99 15.26 -55.57
N SER A 16 33.56 15.11 -56.83
CA SER A 16 33.52 13.91 -57.71
C SER A 16 34.93 13.35 -58.00
N ASP A 17 35.17 12.11 -58.48
CA ASP A 17 34.83 11.47 -59.79
C ASP A 17 35.60 10.09 -59.86
N PRO A 18 35.71 9.30 -60.96
CA PRO A 18 34.74 8.66 -61.87
C PRO A 18 35.01 7.14 -62.20
N GLY A 19 34.11 6.53 -63.00
CA GLY A 19 34.37 5.40 -63.92
C GLY A 19 33.58 4.11 -63.63
N THR A 20 32.97 3.36 -64.56
CA THR A 20 32.91 3.37 -66.05
C THR A 20 31.87 2.30 -66.47
N GLU A 21 31.06 2.57 -67.52
CA GLU A 21 30.48 1.65 -68.56
C GLU A 21 29.81 0.29 -68.19
N LYS A 22 28.81 -0.29 -68.89
CA LYS A 22 27.95 -0.05 -70.07
C LYS A 22 26.91 -1.20 -70.15
N ASN A 23 25.82 -0.94 -70.90
CA ASN A 23 24.84 -1.85 -71.57
C ASN A 23 23.41 -1.74 -71.00
N LYS A 24 22.47 -0.99 -71.64
CA LYS A 24 21.65 -1.29 -72.85
C LYS A 24 21.01 -2.70 -72.79
N ALA A 25 19.75 -2.94 -73.12
CA ALA A 25 18.53 -2.18 -73.45
C ALA A 25 17.51 -3.28 -73.81
N THR A 26 16.23 -3.15 -73.44
CA THR A 26 15.06 -3.39 -74.32
C THR A 26 13.75 -3.16 -73.57
N GLN A 27 12.84 -2.55 -74.30
CA GLN A 27 11.51 -2.06 -73.97
C GLN A 27 10.49 -3.04 -74.57
N GLU A 28 9.36 -3.28 -73.89
CA GLU A 28 7.97 -3.23 -74.42
C GLU A 28 6.97 -4.21 -73.76
N LEU A 29 5.87 -3.60 -73.30
CA LEU A 29 4.45 -3.96 -73.43
C LEU A 29 3.92 -5.32 -72.92
N GLY A 30 2.96 -5.22 -71.98
CA GLY A 30 1.76 -6.06 -72.02
C GLY A 30 1.24 -6.61 -70.68
N GLY A 31 0.05 -6.16 -70.29
CA GLY A 31 -0.98 -7.05 -69.70
C GLY A 31 -0.98 -7.20 -68.18
N GLY A 32 -2.15 -6.93 -67.58
CA GLY A 32 -2.37 -6.90 -66.15
C GLY A 32 -2.19 -8.22 -65.40
N LEU A 33 -1.96 -8.09 -64.10
CA LEU A 33 -2.52 -8.99 -63.10
C LEU A 33 -2.57 -8.25 -61.76
N GLU A 34 -3.79 -7.99 -61.28
CA GLU A 34 -4.07 -7.61 -59.90
C GLU A 34 -3.42 -8.61 -58.94
N LYS A 35 -2.59 -8.12 -58.00
CA LYS A 35 -2.45 -8.73 -56.68
C LYS A 35 -2.24 -7.67 -55.62
N ASN A 36 -3.27 -7.55 -54.78
CA ASN A 36 -3.26 -7.00 -53.43
C ASN A 36 -1.95 -7.33 -52.69
N LEU A 37 -1.24 -6.29 -52.26
CA LEU A 37 -0.50 -6.32 -51.00
C LEU A 37 -0.89 -5.08 -50.19
N ASP A 38 -1.88 -5.30 -49.33
CA ASP A 38 -2.23 -4.47 -48.18
C ASP A 38 -0.99 -4.40 -47.28
N SER A 39 -0.19 -3.34 -47.40
CA SER A 39 0.83 -3.01 -46.42
C SER A 39 0.14 -2.43 -45.19
N ARG A 40 -0.45 -3.29 -44.37
CA ARG A 40 -0.73 -2.98 -42.96
C ARG A 40 0.59 -2.84 -42.25
N GLN A 41 1.13 -1.63 -42.32
CA GLN A 41 2.04 -1.14 -41.32
C GLN A 41 1.18 -0.93 -40.07
N GLU A 42 1.01 -1.98 -39.27
CA GLU A 42 0.63 -1.82 -37.86
C GLU A 42 1.68 -0.90 -37.25
N SER A 43 1.35 0.38 -37.14
CA SER A 43 2.10 1.30 -36.31
C SER A 43 2.13 0.66 -34.93
N VAL A 44 3.29 0.23 -34.48
CA VAL A 44 3.55 -0.09 -33.08
C VAL A 44 3.28 1.21 -32.34
N ALA A 45 2.04 1.41 -31.89
CA ALA A 45 1.67 2.56 -31.09
C ALA A 45 2.58 2.49 -29.86
N THR A 46 3.46 3.47 -29.72
CA THR A 46 4.32 3.60 -28.55
C THR A 46 3.42 3.73 -27.34
N SER A 47 3.30 2.65 -26.57
CA SER A 47 2.44 2.58 -25.38
C SER A 47 2.90 3.62 -24.36
N LEU A 48 1.98 4.46 -23.87
CA LEU A 48 2.28 5.51 -22.91
C LEU A 48 2.83 4.93 -21.59
N PRO A 49 3.70 5.64 -20.87
CA PRO A 49 4.05 5.28 -19.50
C PRO A 49 2.81 5.15 -18.61
N LEU A 50 2.83 4.17 -17.70
CA LEU A 50 1.75 3.90 -16.74
C LEU A 50 1.82 4.88 -15.56
N LEU A 51 1.49 6.14 -15.83
CA LEU A 51 1.49 7.25 -14.87
C LEU A 51 0.08 7.70 -14.54
N MET A 52 -0.18 8.06 -13.28
CA MET A 52 -1.46 8.66 -12.88
C MET A 52 -1.75 9.96 -13.65
N ASP A 53 -0.72 10.75 -13.98
CA ASP A 53 -0.86 11.95 -14.80
C ASP A 53 -1.43 11.64 -16.19
N SER A 54 -1.11 10.48 -16.77
CA SER A 54 -1.67 10.04 -18.05
C SER A 54 -3.15 9.64 -17.92
N VAL A 55 -3.55 9.06 -16.79
CA VAL A 55 -4.98 8.80 -16.47
C VAL A 55 -5.73 10.12 -16.31
N ILE A 56 -5.15 11.09 -15.60
CA ILE A 56 -5.72 12.43 -15.42
C ILE A 56 -5.87 13.14 -16.77
N GLN A 57 -4.88 13.02 -17.66
CA GLN A 57 -4.94 13.59 -19.00
C GLN A 57 -6.06 12.95 -19.84
N ALA A 58 -6.18 11.62 -19.81
CA ALA A 58 -7.27 10.92 -20.49
C ALA A 58 -8.65 11.39 -20.02
N LEU A 59 -8.84 11.54 -18.70
CA LEU A 59 -10.06 12.08 -18.12
C LEU A 59 -10.33 13.52 -18.59
N ALA A 60 -9.31 14.38 -18.58
CA ALA A 60 -9.45 15.77 -19.00
C ALA A 60 -9.88 15.89 -20.48
N GLU A 61 -9.34 15.05 -21.36
CA GLU A 61 -9.75 15.03 -22.77
C GLU A 61 -11.18 14.54 -22.97
N LEU A 62 -11.63 13.55 -22.19
CA LEU A 62 -13.02 13.09 -22.20
C LEU A 62 -13.96 14.19 -21.72
N GLU A 63 -13.63 14.84 -20.60
CA GLU A 63 -14.45 15.89 -19.99
C GLU A 63 -14.58 17.15 -20.84
N GLN A 64 -13.59 17.45 -21.70
CA GLN A 64 -13.68 18.55 -22.66
C GLN A 64 -14.63 18.25 -23.83
N LYS A 65 -14.78 16.98 -24.21
CA LYS A 65 -15.55 16.55 -25.38
C LYS A 65 -17.00 16.17 -25.05
N VAL A 66 -17.34 16.02 -23.76
CA VAL A 66 -18.69 15.67 -23.28
C VAL A 66 -19.35 16.91 -22.66
N PRO A 67 -20.67 17.13 -22.85
CA PRO A 67 -21.39 18.20 -22.15
C PRO A 67 -21.18 18.16 -20.63
N ALA A 68 -20.96 19.31 -20.01
CA ALA A 68 -20.56 19.43 -18.60
C ALA A 68 -21.50 18.72 -17.60
N ALA A 69 -22.80 18.61 -17.91
CA ALA A 69 -23.78 17.91 -17.07
C ALA A 69 -23.59 16.38 -17.03
N ASN A 70 -22.94 15.80 -18.05
CA ASN A 70 -22.79 14.35 -18.22
C ASN A 70 -21.32 13.89 -18.17
N ALA A 71 -20.36 14.82 -18.14
CA ALA A 71 -18.94 14.55 -18.31
C ALA A 71 -18.36 13.59 -17.25
N SER A 72 -18.71 13.79 -15.98
CA SER A 72 -18.20 12.99 -14.86
C SER A 72 -18.72 11.54 -14.88
N HIS A 73 -20.01 11.36 -15.16
CA HIS A 73 -20.64 10.05 -15.31
C HIS A 73 -20.17 9.33 -16.58
N THR A 74 -20.03 10.04 -17.69
CA THR A 74 -19.59 9.45 -18.97
C THR A 74 -18.13 9.00 -18.92
N ALA A 75 -17.25 9.79 -18.31
CA ALA A 75 -15.84 9.43 -18.17
C ALA A 75 -15.67 8.17 -17.30
N SER A 76 -16.36 8.10 -16.17
CA SER A 76 -16.33 6.94 -15.27
C SER A 76 -16.97 5.71 -15.88
N ALA A 77 -18.15 5.85 -16.52
CA ALA A 77 -18.84 4.75 -17.18
C ALA A 77 -18.05 4.21 -18.38
N TRP A 78 -17.44 5.08 -19.18
CA TRP A 78 -16.64 4.67 -20.32
C TRP A 78 -15.39 3.89 -19.89
N LEU A 79 -14.72 4.30 -18.81
CA LEU A 79 -13.59 3.57 -18.24
C LEU A 79 -13.98 2.21 -17.65
N LEU A 80 -15.13 2.12 -16.97
CA LEU A 80 -15.65 0.87 -16.39
C LEU A 80 -16.27 -0.07 -17.44
N SER A 81 -16.73 0.45 -18.58
CA SER A 81 -17.27 -0.37 -19.68
C SER A 81 -16.20 -1.19 -20.40
N ALA A 82 -14.93 -0.81 -20.27
CA ALA A 82 -13.79 -1.59 -20.76
C ALA A 82 -13.52 -2.85 -19.88
N SER A 83 -14.23 -3.00 -18.76
CA SER A 83 -14.02 -4.04 -17.73
C SER A 83 -14.91 -5.29 -17.90
N ASN A 84 -15.45 -5.56 -19.09
CA ASN A 84 -16.52 -6.55 -19.38
C ASN A 84 -16.26 -8.04 -19.06
N SER A 85 -15.27 -8.40 -18.24
CA SER A 85 -15.00 -9.78 -17.84
C SER A 85 -14.48 -9.87 -16.40
N GLY A 86 -15.31 -10.39 -15.48
CA GLY A 86 -14.91 -10.72 -14.10
C GLY A 86 -16.09 -11.06 -13.17
N PRO A 87 -15.84 -11.73 -12.01
CA PRO A 87 -16.87 -12.06 -11.01
C PRO A 87 -17.45 -10.83 -10.31
N HIS A 88 -16.73 -9.69 -10.34
CA HIS A 88 -17.21 -8.41 -9.81
C HIS A 88 -18.30 -7.78 -10.69
N ASN A 89 -18.41 -8.23 -11.94
CA ASN A 89 -19.23 -7.57 -12.95
C ASN A 89 -20.72 -7.47 -12.54
N ARG A 90 -21.29 -8.50 -11.90
CA ARG A 90 -22.70 -8.45 -11.46
C ARG A 90 -22.93 -7.54 -10.27
N LEU A 91 -22.01 -7.50 -9.31
CA LEU A 91 -22.11 -6.56 -8.17
C LEU A 91 -22.02 -5.12 -8.67
N TYR A 92 -21.05 -4.83 -9.54
CA TYR A 92 -20.88 -3.52 -10.14
C TYR A 92 -22.10 -3.12 -10.97
N HIS A 93 -22.59 -3.99 -11.85
CA HIS A 93 -23.82 -3.74 -12.61
C HIS A 93 -25.03 -3.50 -11.74
N PHE A 94 -25.22 -4.29 -10.66
CA PHE A 94 -26.37 -4.15 -9.78
C PHE A 94 -26.31 -2.87 -8.95
N LEU A 95 -25.15 -2.55 -8.37
CA LEU A 95 -24.98 -1.43 -7.44
C LEU A 95 -24.82 -0.09 -8.15
N LEU A 96 -23.97 -0.06 -9.17
CA LEU A 96 -23.69 1.15 -9.94
C LEU A 96 -24.69 1.33 -11.07
N GLY A 97 -25.59 0.36 -11.33
CA GLY A 97 -26.69 0.51 -12.28
C GLY A 97 -26.26 1.29 -13.52
N VAL A 98 -25.31 0.74 -14.28
CA VAL A 98 -24.94 1.32 -15.58
C VAL A 98 -26.25 1.37 -16.35
N GLN A 99 -26.90 2.54 -16.39
CA GLN A 99 -27.92 2.76 -17.38
C GLN A 99 -27.19 2.42 -18.67
N SER A 100 -27.74 1.45 -19.38
CA SER A 100 -27.48 1.22 -20.78
C SER A 100 -27.73 2.55 -21.50
N LEU A 101 -26.80 3.50 -21.40
CA LEU A 101 -26.53 4.41 -22.48
C LEU A 101 -26.20 3.46 -23.60
N ASP A 102 -27.15 3.28 -24.51
CA ASP A 102 -26.99 2.43 -25.67
C ASP A 102 -25.60 2.74 -26.22
N ALA A 103 -24.72 1.72 -26.25
CA ALA A 103 -23.37 1.86 -26.77
C ALA A 103 -23.37 2.34 -28.24
N ALA A 104 -24.56 2.39 -28.87
CA ALA A 104 -24.85 2.93 -30.18
C ALA A 104 -25.09 4.46 -30.24
N GLU A 105 -25.32 5.17 -29.13
CA GLU A 105 -25.61 6.63 -29.14
C GLU A 105 -24.43 7.51 -28.69
N LEU A 106 -23.37 6.91 -28.15
CA LEU A 106 -22.10 7.61 -27.90
C LEU A 106 -21.12 7.19 -28.99
N ASP A 107 -21.13 7.91 -30.12
CA ASP A 107 -19.99 7.89 -31.03
C ASP A 107 -18.74 8.10 -30.17
N PRO A 108 -17.76 7.18 -30.17
CA PRO A 108 -16.60 7.28 -29.30
C PRO A 108 -15.82 8.50 -29.77
N TYR A 109 -16.02 9.65 -29.12
CA TYR A 109 -15.23 10.84 -29.35
C TYR A 109 -13.78 10.40 -29.25
N PRO A 110 -13.02 10.39 -30.36
CA PRO A 110 -11.79 9.63 -30.37
C PRO A 110 -10.82 10.38 -29.47
N LEU A 111 -10.49 9.75 -28.34
CA LEU A 111 -9.23 10.00 -27.67
C LEU A 111 -8.11 9.72 -28.67
N SER A 112 -6.93 10.27 -28.39
CA SER A 112 -5.76 9.82 -29.13
C SER A 112 -5.62 8.29 -29.01
N PRO A 113 -5.18 7.58 -30.08
CA PRO A 113 -4.99 6.13 -30.03
C PRO A 113 -4.15 5.69 -28.84
N GLU A 114 -3.18 6.51 -28.44
CA GLU A 114 -2.29 6.29 -27.30
C GLU A 114 -3.06 6.31 -25.97
N LEU A 115 -3.92 7.30 -25.74
CA LEU A 115 -4.73 7.38 -24.51
C LEU A 115 -5.81 6.30 -24.48
N GLN A 116 -6.40 5.97 -25.63
CA GLN A 116 -7.34 4.85 -25.72
C GLN A 116 -6.66 3.51 -25.38
N GLY A 117 -5.41 3.32 -25.84
CA GLY A 117 -4.58 2.16 -25.48
C GLY A 117 -4.30 2.09 -23.98
N LEU A 118 -3.87 3.21 -23.38
CA LEU A 118 -3.63 3.33 -21.95
C LEU A 118 -4.86 2.93 -21.13
N ILE A 119 -6.03 3.45 -21.50
CA ILE A 119 -7.28 3.19 -20.79
C ILE A 119 -7.63 1.71 -20.79
N LYS A 120 -7.52 1.05 -21.94
CA LYS A 120 -7.72 -0.40 -22.03
C LYS A 120 -6.73 -1.17 -21.15
N GLU A 121 -5.49 -0.70 -21.07
CA GLU A 121 -4.44 -1.32 -20.27
C GLU A 121 -4.67 -1.17 -18.76
N VAL A 122 -5.28 -0.05 -18.32
CA VAL A 122 -5.50 0.22 -16.88
C VAL A 122 -6.91 -0.09 -16.37
N ALA A 123 -7.88 -0.38 -17.25
CA ALA A 123 -9.29 -0.57 -16.90
C ALA A 123 -9.59 -1.85 -16.11
N GLN A 124 -8.69 -2.84 -16.13
CA GLN A 124 -8.83 -4.10 -15.42
C GLN A 124 -7.61 -4.34 -14.53
N HIS A 125 -7.85 -4.49 -13.24
CA HIS A 125 -6.86 -4.93 -12.27
C HIS A 125 -6.75 -6.46 -12.32
N ASP A 126 -5.51 -6.96 -12.32
CA ASP A 126 -5.26 -8.39 -12.23
C ASP A 126 -3.85 -8.66 -11.68
N VAL A 127 -3.68 -9.82 -11.04
CA VAL A 127 -2.39 -10.33 -10.56
C VAL A 127 -2.12 -11.68 -11.20
N ARG A 128 -1.10 -11.75 -12.06
CA ARG A 128 -0.74 -12.97 -12.79
C ARG A 128 0.77 -13.15 -12.80
N GLU A 129 1.23 -14.33 -12.41
CA GLU A 129 2.64 -14.73 -12.48
C GLU A 129 3.60 -13.76 -11.77
N GLY A 130 3.20 -13.23 -10.60
CA GLY A 130 3.99 -12.26 -9.83
C GLY A 130 4.04 -10.86 -10.45
N ARG A 131 3.23 -10.57 -11.47
CA ARG A 131 3.05 -9.23 -12.04
C ARG A 131 1.66 -8.72 -11.74
N GLU A 132 1.57 -7.41 -11.61
CA GLU A 132 0.30 -6.70 -11.41
C GLU A 132 -0.03 -5.83 -12.61
N TYR A 133 -1.29 -5.88 -13.03
CA TYR A 133 -1.85 -5.17 -14.18
C TYR A 133 -2.95 -4.22 -13.69
N GLY A 134 -3.33 -3.23 -14.50
CA GLY A 134 -4.35 -2.27 -14.10
C GLY A 134 -3.84 -1.19 -13.13
N VAL A 135 -2.52 -1.03 -13.00
CA VAL A 135 -1.88 -0.16 -12.01
C VAL A 135 -1.06 0.95 -12.66
N VAL A 136 -0.93 2.07 -11.96
CA VAL A 136 -0.14 3.23 -12.38
C VAL A 136 0.73 3.76 -11.24
N LEU A 137 1.83 4.42 -11.58
CA LEU A 137 2.68 5.15 -10.64
C LEU A 137 2.10 6.55 -10.40
N ALA A 138 1.83 6.88 -9.15
CA ALA A 138 1.35 8.19 -8.73
C ALA A 138 2.52 9.16 -8.41
N PRO A 139 2.31 10.48 -8.50
CA PRO A 139 3.31 11.51 -8.19
C PRO A 139 3.91 11.44 -6.77
N ASP A 140 3.15 10.91 -5.81
CA ASP A 140 3.62 10.68 -4.44
C ASP A 140 4.48 9.40 -4.29
N GLY A 141 4.80 8.73 -5.39
CA GLY A 141 5.63 7.53 -5.44
C GLY A 141 4.89 6.24 -5.14
N SER A 142 3.59 6.30 -4.81
CA SER A 142 2.78 5.09 -4.60
C SER A 142 2.37 4.45 -5.92
N THR A 143 2.03 3.16 -5.86
CA THR A 143 1.34 2.45 -6.95
C THR A 143 -0.16 2.44 -6.66
N VAL A 144 -1.00 2.64 -7.67
CA VAL A 144 -2.46 2.71 -7.52
C VAL A 144 -3.13 1.85 -8.61
N ALA A 145 -4.02 0.95 -8.21
CA ALA A 145 -4.92 0.27 -9.13
C ALA A 145 -6.05 1.21 -9.58
N VAL A 146 -6.24 1.34 -10.89
CA VAL A 146 -7.16 2.34 -11.46
C VAL A 146 -8.61 1.88 -11.37
N GLU A 147 -8.89 0.60 -11.60
CA GLU A 147 -10.25 0.04 -11.54
C GLU A 147 -10.99 0.35 -10.22
N PRO A 148 -10.48 -0.02 -9.02
CA PRO A 148 -11.19 0.26 -7.76
C PRO A 148 -11.26 1.75 -7.42
N LEU A 149 -10.32 2.57 -7.91
CA LEU A 149 -10.37 4.03 -7.79
C LEU A 149 -11.58 4.59 -8.55
N LEU A 150 -11.74 4.21 -9.82
CA LEU A 150 -12.83 4.68 -10.67
C LEU A 150 -14.19 4.17 -10.20
N ALA A 151 -14.25 2.93 -9.71
CA ALA A 151 -15.45 2.36 -9.11
C ALA A 151 -15.98 3.24 -7.96
N GLY A 152 -15.08 3.75 -7.12
CA GLY A 152 -15.42 4.61 -6.00
C GLY A 152 -15.89 6.00 -6.42
N LEU A 153 -15.24 6.59 -7.42
CA LEU A 153 -15.66 7.87 -8.01
C LEU A 153 -17.09 7.76 -8.56
N GLU A 154 -17.40 6.71 -9.33
CA GLU A 154 -18.74 6.50 -9.88
C GLU A 154 -19.80 6.31 -8.80
N ALA A 155 -19.52 5.46 -7.79
CA ALA A 155 -20.42 5.27 -6.66
C ALA A 155 -20.71 6.58 -5.91
N GLY A 156 -19.69 7.44 -5.76
CA GLY A 156 -19.80 8.76 -5.17
C GLY A 156 -20.68 9.71 -5.98
N LEU A 157 -20.48 9.76 -7.30
CA LEU A 157 -21.25 10.59 -8.21
C LEU A 157 -22.74 10.22 -8.22
N GLN A 158 -23.05 8.93 -8.12
CA GLN A 158 -24.43 8.41 -8.03
C GLN A 158 -25.10 8.62 -6.66
N GLY A 159 -24.41 9.26 -5.71
CA GLY A 159 -25.00 9.67 -4.43
C GLY A 159 -25.12 8.57 -3.38
N ARG A 160 -24.31 7.51 -3.45
CA ARG A 160 -24.27 6.36 -2.52
C ARG A 160 -25.65 5.72 -2.29
N LYS A 161 -25.94 4.69 -3.08
CA LYS A 161 -27.13 3.85 -2.85
C LYS A 161 -26.91 2.97 -1.61
N VAL A 162 -27.92 2.91 -0.75
CA VAL A 162 -27.97 2.00 0.40
C VAL A 162 -29.01 0.93 0.12
N ILE A 163 -28.60 -0.34 0.16
CA ILE A 163 -29.50 -1.48 -0.06
C ILE A 163 -29.83 -2.13 1.26
N ASN A 164 -31.13 -2.28 1.51
CA ASN A 164 -31.64 -3.01 2.66
C ASN A 164 -31.76 -4.49 2.31
N LEU A 165 -31.00 -5.35 2.97
CA LEU A 165 -31.19 -6.80 2.91
C LEU A 165 -32.18 -7.21 4.01
N PRO A 166 -33.42 -7.63 3.68
CA PRO A 166 -34.30 -8.21 4.68
C PRO A 166 -33.68 -9.51 5.22
N LEU A 167 -33.68 -9.63 6.55
CA LEU A 167 -33.41 -10.87 7.27
C LEU A 167 -34.69 -11.71 7.22
N ASP A 168 -34.65 -12.87 6.56
CA ASP A 168 -35.78 -13.80 6.61
C ASP A 168 -35.96 -14.28 8.05
N SER A 169 -37.10 -13.94 8.63
CA SER A 169 -37.40 -14.14 10.04
C SER A 169 -38.27 -15.38 10.20
N THR A 170 -37.73 -16.47 10.74
CA THR A 170 -38.55 -17.57 11.29
C THR A 170 -37.99 -18.09 12.61
N ALA A 171 -38.78 -17.84 13.67
CA ALA A 171 -39.03 -18.66 14.87
C ALA A 171 -38.81 -17.96 16.24
N THR A 172 -39.81 -18.17 17.09
CA THR A 172 -40.18 -17.51 18.36
C THR A 172 -39.56 -18.13 19.64
N SER A 173 -39.32 -17.26 20.65
CA SER A 173 -39.30 -17.49 22.13
C SER A 173 -38.09 -18.25 22.71
N ARG A 174 -37.52 -18.00 23.92
CA ARG A 174 -38.04 -17.50 25.22
C ARG A 174 -36.84 -17.11 26.14
N GLU A 175 -37.10 -16.27 27.14
CA GLU A 175 -36.16 -15.66 28.11
C GLU A 175 -35.37 -16.65 29.01
N ALA A 176 -34.13 -16.28 29.35
CA ALA A 176 -33.53 -16.37 30.70
C ALA A 176 -32.25 -15.52 30.75
N GLY A 177 -32.09 -14.68 31.78
CA GLY A 177 -30.99 -13.73 31.90
C GLY A 177 -29.76 -14.27 32.64
N VAL A 178 -28.58 -13.81 32.26
CA VAL A 178 -27.35 -13.74 33.07
C VAL A 178 -26.50 -12.55 32.57
N THR A 179 -26.03 -11.71 33.49
CA THR A 179 -25.15 -10.54 33.29
C THR A 179 -23.67 -10.92 33.17
N PHE A 180 -22.92 -10.22 32.30
CA PHE A 180 -21.45 -10.21 32.25
C PHE A 180 -20.90 -8.78 32.46
N PRO A 181 -19.63 -8.64 32.89
CA PRO A 181 -19.13 -7.47 33.62
C PRO A 181 -18.68 -6.33 32.70
N ASP A 182 -18.94 -5.11 33.15
CA ASP A 182 -18.44 -3.88 32.56
C ASP A 182 -16.90 -3.80 32.64
N VAL A 183 -16.25 -3.53 31.50
CA VAL A 183 -14.91 -2.94 31.47
C VAL A 183 -15.08 -1.43 31.24
N VAL A 184 -15.29 -0.73 32.34
CA VAL A 184 -15.19 0.74 32.40
C VAL A 184 -13.72 1.14 32.47
N ALA A 185 -13.38 2.11 31.62
CA ALA A 185 -12.14 2.86 31.66
C ALA A 185 -11.88 3.44 33.05
N ILE A 186 -10.67 3.24 33.62
CA ILE A 186 -10.27 3.96 34.84
C ILE A 186 -8.80 4.37 34.77
N ALA A 187 -8.56 5.64 35.10
CA ALA A 187 -7.44 6.07 35.94
C ALA A 187 -7.99 7.06 36.98
N PRO A 188 -7.35 7.26 38.16
CA PRO A 188 -6.69 6.27 39.02
C PRO A 188 -7.13 6.35 40.51
N ASP A 189 -6.68 5.35 41.27
CA ASP A 189 -6.14 5.42 42.65
C ASP A 189 -6.88 4.74 43.83
N VAL A 190 -6.03 4.15 44.69
CA VAL A 190 -6.20 3.64 46.09
C VAL A 190 -6.66 2.18 46.37
N LYS A 191 -5.63 1.34 46.67
CA LYS A 191 -5.46 0.30 47.73
C LYS A 191 -6.64 -0.60 48.15
N ALA A 192 -6.45 -1.93 48.03
CA ALA A 192 -5.99 -2.86 49.10
C ALA A 192 -6.53 -4.30 48.91
N THR A 193 -5.60 -5.28 48.93
CA THR A 193 -5.64 -6.66 49.52
C THR A 193 -6.98 -7.44 49.47
N SER A 194 -7.12 -8.68 48.99
CA SER A 194 -6.43 -9.92 49.39
C SER A 194 -7.08 -11.12 48.66
N SER A 195 -6.29 -12.16 48.34
CA SER A 195 -6.74 -13.55 47.99
C SER A 195 -7.07 -14.33 49.30
N PRO A 196 -7.52 -15.62 49.35
CA PRO A 196 -7.19 -16.72 48.41
C PRO A 196 -8.19 -17.90 48.20
N GLY A 197 -7.87 -18.70 47.16
CA GLY A 197 -7.95 -20.17 47.15
C GLY A 197 -9.29 -20.80 46.72
N LEU A 198 -9.35 -22.01 46.16
CA LEU A 198 -8.39 -23.03 45.74
C LEU A 198 -9.23 -24.24 45.20
N ARG A 199 -8.69 -25.02 44.23
CA ARG A 199 -9.00 -26.46 43.92
C ARG A 199 -10.35 -26.80 43.27
N ASP A 200 -10.51 -27.89 42.52
CA ASP A 200 -9.68 -28.87 41.78
C ASP A 200 -10.69 -29.76 41.01
N ALA A 201 -10.17 -30.54 40.05
CA ALA A 201 -10.66 -31.85 39.60
C ALA A 201 -11.62 -31.94 38.38
N SER A 202 -10.98 -32.31 37.27
CA SER A 202 -11.43 -33.25 36.22
C SER A 202 -11.46 -34.71 36.78
N PRO A 203 -11.67 -35.80 35.99
CA PRO A 203 -12.14 -35.95 34.60
C PRO A 203 -13.20 -37.08 34.45
N ASP A 204 -13.69 -37.37 33.23
CA ASP A 204 -13.41 -38.66 32.58
C ASP A 204 -14.13 -38.85 31.23
N VAL A 205 -13.39 -39.52 30.34
CA VAL A 205 -13.71 -39.88 28.96
C VAL A 205 -14.00 -41.37 28.90
N THR A 206 -14.99 -41.81 28.11
CA THR A 206 -14.96 -43.13 27.47
C THR A 206 -15.59 -43.09 26.08
N THR A 207 -14.98 -43.87 25.19
CA THR A 207 -15.18 -44.02 23.74
C THR A 207 -15.99 -45.27 23.38
N ALA A 208 -16.64 -45.22 22.21
CA ALA A 208 -16.79 -46.26 21.16
C ALA A 208 -18.25 -46.52 20.72
N ASP A 209 -18.57 -46.37 19.43
CA ASP A 209 -18.56 -47.51 18.48
C ASP A 209 -18.92 -47.13 17.03
N ILE A 210 -18.41 -47.95 16.11
CA ILE A 210 -18.40 -47.82 14.64
C ILE A 210 -19.60 -48.59 14.03
N GLY A 211 -20.24 -48.00 13.01
CA GLY A 211 -21.15 -48.70 12.09
C GLY A 211 -21.08 -48.11 10.68
N ALA A 212 -20.68 -48.92 9.71
CA ALA A 212 -20.50 -48.57 8.31
C ALA A 212 -21.80 -48.72 7.49
N ASN A 213 -22.01 -47.82 6.53
CA ASN A 213 -22.65 -48.09 5.23
C ASN A 213 -22.33 -46.92 4.25
N SER A 214 -22.15 -47.26 2.98
CA SER A 214 -21.77 -46.41 1.84
C SER A 214 -22.85 -46.53 0.74
N PRO A 215 -22.79 -45.78 -0.37
CA PRO A 215 -22.95 -44.34 -0.52
C PRO A 215 -24.19 -44.04 -1.39
N ASP A 216 -24.89 -42.93 -1.16
CA ASP A 216 -25.83 -42.42 -2.16
C ASP A 216 -25.73 -40.90 -2.32
N ALA A 217 -25.76 -40.49 -3.58
CA ALA A 217 -25.44 -39.16 -4.03
C ALA A 217 -26.64 -38.22 -3.88
N THR A 218 -26.53 -37.24 -2.97
CA THR A 218 -27.12 -35.89 -3.04
C THR A 218 -26.73 -35.13 -1.77
N THR A 219 -25.49 -34.66 -1.68
CA THR A 219 -25.05 -33.86 -0.53
C THR A 219 -25.55 -32.42 -0.71
N GLY A 220 -26.80 -32.18 -0.34
CA GLY A 220 -27.31 -30.85 -0.05
C GLY A 220 -26.48 -30.21 1.06
N CYS A 221 -26.21 -28.91 0.95
CA CYS A 221 -25.49 -28.16 1.98
C CYS A 221 -26.19 -28.38 3.35
N PRO A 222 -25.47 -28.65 4.45
CA PRO A 222 -26.10 -28.82 5.74
C PRO A 222 -26.66 -27.49 6.25
N ASP A 223 -27.98 -27.45 6.51
CA ASP A 223 -28.63 -26.33 7.18
C ASP A 223 -28.15 -26.25 8.64
N VAL A 224 -27.37 -25.22 8.95
CA VAL A 224 -27.02 -24.86 10.33
C VAL A 224 -27.81 -23.62 10.70
N GLN A 225 -28.72 -23.79 11.64
CA GLN A 225 -29.58 -22.76 12.21
C GLN A 225 -28.74 -21.84 13.11
N ALA A 226 -28.42 -20.64 12.64
CA ALA A 226 -27.57 -19.69 13.36
C ALA A 226 -28.39 -18.74 14.26
N SER A 227 -27.90 -18.51 15.48
CA SER A 227 -28.30 -17.43 16.38
C SER A 227 -27.09 -16.54 16.65
N LEU A 228 -27.28 -15.22 16.61
CA LEU A 228 -26.24 -14.21 16.90
C LEU A 228 -25.64 -14.37 18.31
N PRO A 229 -24.35 -14.03 18.53
CA PRO A 229 -23.89 -13.60 19.84
C PRO A 229 -24.56 -12.25 20.16
N ASP A 230 -25.28 -12.21 21.29
CA ASP A 230 -26.05 -11.09 21.87
C ASP A 230 -27.40 -10.70 21.24
N ALA A 231 -28.45 -11.39 21.69
CA ALA A 231 -29.85 -11.00 21.54
C ALA A 231 -30.27 -9.91 22.55
N LYS A 232 -29.63 -8.74 22.51
CA LYS A 232 -30.17 -7.49 23.14
C LYS A 232 -29.81 -6.22 22.35
N ALA A 233 -29.99 -6.26 21.04
CA ALA A 233 -30.27 -5.07 20.25
C ALA A 233 -31.18 -5.49 19.10
N LYS A 234 -32.21 -4.71 18.78
CA LYS A 234 -32.90 -4.84 17.50
C LYS A 234 -31.82 -4.71 16.42
N THR A 235 -31.44 -5.81 15.78
CA THR A 235 -30.47 -5.78 14.67
C THR A 235 -31.07 -4.89 13.58
N PRO A 236 -30.42 -3.78 13.21
CA PRO A 236 -30.86 -2.99 12.09
C PRO A 236 -30.81 -3.88 10.82
N PRO A 237 -31.70 -3.67 9.83
CA PRO A 237 -31.56 -4.31 8.54
C PRO A 237 -30.14 -4.08 8.02
N THR A 238 -29.52 -5.12 7.46
CA THR A 238 -28.15 -5.02 6.95
C THR A 238 -28.15 -4.07 5.75
N MET A 239 -27.71 -2.85 6.00
CA MET A 239 -27.56 -1.81 4.99
C MET A 239 -26.23 -2.01 4.28
N VAL A 240 -26.26 -2.27 2.98
CA VAL A 240 -25.06 -2.33 2.12
C VAL A 240 -24.90 -0.98 1.45
N ASP A 241 -23.81 -0.28 1.78
CA ASP A 241 -23.38 0.95 1.13
C ASP A 241 -22.68 0.59 -0.18
N SER A 242 -23.28 1.02 -1.30
CA SER A 242 -22.73 0.78 -2.64
C SER A 242 -21.29 1.24 -2.81
N LEU A 243 -20.88 2.35 -2.18
CA LEU A 243 -19.51 2.86 -2.26
C LEU A 243 -18.52 1.87 -1.66
N LEU A 244 -18.77 1.41 -0.44
CA LEU A 244 -17.88 0.45 0.23
C LEU A 244 -17.95 -0.93 -0.41
N ALA A 245 -19.15 -1.36 -0.85
CA ALA A 245 -19.37 -2.65 -1.48
C ALA A 245 -18.54 -2.86 -2.75
N VAL A 246 -18.56 -1.90 -3.68
CA VAL A 246 -17.87 -2.04 -4.99
C VAL A 246 -16.36 -1.84 -4.88
N THR A 247 -15.91 -0.95 -3.99
CA THR A 247 -14.49 -0.56 -3.91
C THR A 247 -13.66 -1.52 -3.04
N LEU A 248 -14.15 -1.84 -1.84
CA LEU A 248 -13.34 -2.46 -0.79
C LEU A 248 -13.98 -3.73 -0.23
N ALA A 249 -15.22 -3.65 0.24
CA ALA A 249 -15.85 -4.70 1.04
C ALA A 249 -16.03 -6.01 0.26
N GLY A 250 -16.42 -5.97 -1.02
CA GLY A 250 -16.57 -7.16 -1.85
C GLY A 250 -15.24 -7.90 -2.06
N ASN A 251 -14.19 -7.16 -2.45
CA ASN A 251 -12.86 -7.72 -2.69
C ASN A 251 -12.20 -8.24 -1.40
N LEU A 252 -12.37 -7.50 -0.30
CA LEU A 252 -11.87 -7.89 1.01
C LEU A 252 -12.51 -9.20 1.47
N GLY A 253 -13.83 -9.31 1.35
CA GLY A 253 -14.56 -10.53 1.70
C GLY A 253 -14.18 -11.73 0.83
N LEU A 254 -14.19 -11.57 -0.50
CA LEU A 254 -13.91 -12.66 -1.45
C LEU A 254 -12.48 -13.21 -1.30
N THR A 255 -11.50 -12.36 -1.01
CA THR A 255 -10.11 -12.79 -0.81
C THR A 255 -9.97 -13.66 0.45
N PHE A 256 -10.62 -13.26 1.55
CA PHE A 256 -10.56 -14.00 2.81
C PHE A 256 -11.40 -15.29 2.81
N LEU A 257 -12.20 -15.53 1.78
CA LEU A 257 -12.86 -16.83 1.56
C LEU A 257 -11.91 -17.88 0.99
N GLN A 258 -10.83 -17.48 0.32
CA GLN A 258 -9.97 -18.38 -0.46
C GLN A 258 -8.82 -19.02 0.36
N GLY A 259 -8.65 -18.68 1.64
CA GLY A 259 -7.53 -19.15 2.48
C GLY A 259 -7.96 -19.93 3.75
N PRO A 260 -7.12 -20.87 4.24
CA PRO A 260 -7.36 -21.50 5.54
C PRO A 260 -7.26 -20.46 6.67
N GLN A 261 -8.35 -20.30 7.43
CA GLN A 261 -8.54 -19.35 8.53
C GLN A 261 -7.61 -19.55 9.75
N THR A 262 -6.60 -20.41 9.65
CA THR A 262 -5.85 -20.99 10.79
C THR A 262 -4.36 -20.67 10.82
N GLN A 263 -3.83 -19.92 9.85
CA GLN A 263 -2.44 -19.44 9.87
C GLN A 263 -2.44 -17.93 9.73
N SER A 264 -1.58 -17.25 10.51
CA SER A 264 -1.28 -15.82 10.36
C SER A 264 -0.99 -15.54 8.88
N HIS A 265 -1.98 -14.99 8.18
CA HIS A 265 -1.96 -14.83 6.74
C HIS A 265 -0.77 -13.94 6.34
N PRO A 266 0.14 -14.37 5.44
CA PRO A 266 0.77 -13.42 4.55
C PRO A 266 -0.30 -12.95 3.53
N ASP A 267 0.00 -11.96 2.70
CA ASP A 267 -0.72 -11.66 1.44
C ASP A 267 -1.69 -10.47 1.43
N LEU A 268 -1.93 -9.77 2.55
CA LEU A 268 -2.54 -8.43 2.48
C LEU A 268 -1.46 -7.37 2.28
N GLY A 269 -1.58 -6.59 1.20
CA GLY A 269 -0.73 -5.42 0.98
C GLY A 269 0.67 -5.74 0.47
N THR A 270 0.86 -6.82 -0.29
CA THR A 270 2.14 -7.07 -0.96
C THR A 270 2.49 -5.88 -1.87
N GLU A 271 3.72 -5.38 -1.75
CA GLU A 271 4.24 -4.32 -2.61
C GLU A 271 5.02 -4.90 -3.80
N GLY A 272 5.30 -4.04 -4.79
CA GLY A 272 6.12 -4.39 -5.94
C GLY A 272 7.17 -3.35 -6.30
N CYS A 273 7.72 -3.50 -7.50
CA CYS A 273 8.69 -2.62 -8.11
C CYS A 273 8.32 -2.38 -9.57
N TRP A 274 8.41 -1.12 -9.99
CA TRP A 274 8.41 -0.77 -11.40
C TRP A 274 9.75 -1.14 -12.04
N ASP A 275 9.70 -1.55 -13.30
CA ASP A 275 10.86 -1.71 -14.17
C ASP A 275 11.66 -0.41 -14.31
N GLN A 276 10.96 0.72 -14.50
CA GLN A 276 11.55 2.06 -14.54
C GLN A 276 10.64 3.10 -13.91
N LEU A 277 11.20 4.01 -13.12
CA LEU A 277 10.41 5.07 -12.46
C LEU A 277 10.12 6.26 -13.39
N SER A 278 10.98 6.52 -14.37
CA SER A 278 10.81 7.63 -15.32
C SER A 278 9.80 7.32 -16.43
N ALA A 279 9.61 6.04 -16.75
CA ALA A 279 8.70 5.56 -17.78
C ALA A 279 8.18 4.16 -17.39
N PRO A 280 7.35 4.06 -16.34
CA PRO A 280 6.88 2.77 -15.82
C PRO A 280 6.05 2.01 -16.85
N ARG A 281 6.32 0.72 -17.02
CA ARG A 281 5.56 -0.15 -17.93
C ARG A 281 5.24 -1.50 -17.31
N THR A 282 6.08 -2.02 -16.43
CA THR A 282 5.84 -3.30 -15.77
C THR A 282 5.97 -3.19 -14.27
N PHE A 283 4.92 -3.60 -13.57
CA PHE A 283 4.94 -3.75 -12.12
C PHE A 283 5.15 -5.22 -11.73
N THR A 284 6.21 -5.49 -10.97
CA THR A 284 6.54 -6.83 -10.48
C THR A 284 6.43 -6.86 -8.97
N LEU A 285 5.66 -7.81 -8.44
CA LEU A 285 5.44 -7.97 -7.01
C LEU A 285 6.69 -8.53 -6.33
N LEU A 286 6.95 -8.09 -5.10
CA LEU A 286 8.04 -8.57 -4.27
C LEU A 286 7.80 -10.01 -3.78
N ASP A 287 6.54 -10.40 -3.65
CA ASP A 287 6.13 -11.79 -3.43
C ASP A 287 5.38 -12.30 -4.67
N PRO A 288 5.91 -13.31 -5.38
CA PRO A 288 5.23 -13.86 -6.56
C PRO A 288 3.95 -14.64 -6.22
N LYS A 289 3.69 -14.94 -4.94
CA LYS A 289 2.48 -15.62 -4.46
C LYS A 289 1.44 -14.69 -3.87
N ALA A 290 1.61 -13.37 -4.04
CA ALA A 290 0.69 -12.38 -3.50
C ALA A 290 -0.77 -12.61 -3.90
N SER A 291 -1.68 -12.23 -3.00
CA SER A 291 -3.11 -12.17 -3.30
C SER A 291 -3.44 -11.00 -4.23
N LEU A 292 -4.70 -10.94 -4.69
CA LEU A 292 -5.24 -9.79 -5.43
C LEU A 292 -5.27 -8.49 -4.58
N LEU A 293 -5.27 -8.58 -3.25
CA LEU A 293 -5.25 -7.42 -2.36
C LEU A 293 -3.82 -6.91 -2.13
N THR A 294 -3.14 -6.56 -3.22
CA THR A 294 -1.83 -5.91 -3.21
C THR A 294 -1.91 -4.52 -2.56
N THR A 295 -0.76 -3.91 -2.27
CA THR A 295 -0.75 -2.50 -1.84
C THR A 295 -1.35 -1.58 -2.91
N ALA A 296 -1.13 -1.85 -4.21
CA ALA A 296 -1.66 -1.00 -5.27
C ALA A 296 -3.19 -1.09 -5.38
N PHE A 297 -3.75 -2.30 -5.24
CA PHE A 297 -5.20 -2.50 -5.16
C PHE A 297 -5.80 -1.72 -3.99
N LEU A 298 -5.26 -1.93 -2.78
CA LEU A 298 -5.78 -1.31 -1.56
C LEU A 298 -5.64 0.22 -1.58
N ASN A 299 -4.58 0.74 -2.22
CA ASN A 299 -4.42 2.16 -2.48
C ASN A 299 -5.54 2.69 -3.39
N GLY A 300 -5.79 2.05 -4.53
CA GLY A 300 -6.87 2.44 -5.44
C GLY A 300 -8.25 2.35 -4.80
N ALA A 301 -8.53 1.29 -4.05
CA ALA A 301 -9.77 1.14 -3.31
C ALA A 301 -9.97 2.23 -2.26
N LEU A 302 -8.93 2.55 -1.47
CA LEU A 302 -9.00 3.65 -0.51
C LEU A 302 -9.22 4.99 -1.19
N ASP A 303 -8.46 5.30 -2.24
CA ASP A 303 -8.57 6.56 -2.96
C ASP A 303 -9.97 6.70 -3.59
N GLY A 304 -10.52 5.61 -4.12
CA GLY A 304 -11.91 5.53 -4.61
C GLY A 304 -12.95 5.78 -3.52
N VAL A 305 -12.81 5.15 -2.34
CA VAL A 305 -13.71 5.39 -1.19
C VAL A 305 -13.62 6.84 -0.73
N ILE A 306 -12.41 7.37 -0.58
CA ILE A 306 -12.16 8.73 -0.08
C ILE A 306 -12.75 9.78 -1.01
N LEU A 307 -12.47 9.68 -2.30
CA LEU A 307 -12.93 10.64 -3.28
C LEU A 307 -14.40 10.46 -3.64
N GLY A 308 -14.89 9.23 -3.67
CA GLY A 308 -16.32 8.93 -3.82
C GLY A 308 -17.14 9.50 -2.65
N ASP A 309 -16.61 9.37 -1.43
CA ASP A 309 -17.22 9.93 -0.23
C ASP A 309 -17.25 11.48 -0.28
N TYR A 310 -16.17 12.10 -0.75
CA TYR A 310 -16.11 13.55 -0.98
C TYR A 310 -17.13 14.00 -2.04
N LEU A 311 -17.19 13.34 -3.19
CA LEU A 311 -18.08 13.69 -4.30
C LEU A 311 -19.56 13.59 -3.93
N SER A 312 -19.95 12.56 -3.17
CA SER A 312 -21.35 12.41 -2.78
C SER A 312 -21.84 13.51 -1.83
N ARG A 313 -20.92 14.18 -1.12
CA ARG A 313 -21.21 15.29 -0.20
C ARG A 313 -21.01 16.66 -0.85
N THR A 314 -20.43 16.68 -2.05
CA THR A 314 -20.16 17.93 -2.78
C THR A 314 -21.41 18.37 -3.55
N PRO A 315 -21.92 19.59 -3.30
CA PRO A 315 -23.07 20.13 -4.02
C PRO A 315 -22.69 20.46 -5.47
N GLU A 316 -23.70 20.52 -6.34
CA GLU A 316 -23.51 20.96 -7.72
C GLU A 316 -23.25 22.48 -7.81
N PRO A 317 -22.43 22.96 -8.76
CA PRO A 317 -21.66 22.18 -9.73
C PRO A 317 -20.42 21.53 -9.09
N ARG A 318 -20.26 20.21 -9.30
CA ARG A 318 -19.10 19.45 -8.83
C ARG A 318 -17.82 19.78 -9.63
N PRO A 319 -16.62 19.63 -9.06
CA PRO A 319 -15.37 19.71 -9.82
C PRO A 319 -15.28 18.56 -10.84
N SER A 320 -14.55 18.77 -11.93
CA SER A 320 -14.23 17.69 -12.85
C SER A 320 -13.35 16.63 -12.17
N LEU A 321 -13.46 15.38 -12.60
CA LEU A 321 -12.68 14.26 -12.05
C LEU A 321 -11.19 14.45 -12.32
N SER A 322 -10.82 14.93 -13.52
CA SER A 322 -9.42 15.26 -13.82
C SER A 322 -8.86 16.31 -12.85
N HIS A 323 -9.65 17.35 -12.54
CA HIS A 323 -9.25 18.38 -11.58
C HIS A 323 -9.14 17.82 -10.16
N LEU A 324 -10.12 17.04 -9.72
CA LEU A 324 -10.13 16.41 -8.40
C LEU A 324 -8.91 15.50 -8.20
N LEU A 325 -8.62 14.61 -9.16
CA LEU A 325 -7.47 13.73 -9.11
C LEU A 325 -6.15 14.50 -9.15
N SER A 326 -6.04 15.54 -9.98
CA SER A 326 -4.84 16.39 -10.03
C SER A 326 -4.55 17.07 -8.68
N GLN A 327 -5.59 17.48 -7.96
CA GLN A 327 -5.45 18.03 -6.61
C GLN A 327 -5.08 16.96 -5.59
N TYR A 328 -5.78 15.81 -5.62
CA TYR A 328 -5.59 14.73 -4.66
C TYR A 328 -4.20 14.09 -4.75
N TYR A 329 -3.67 13.89 -5.96
CA TYR A 329 -2.31 13.39 -6.19
C TYR A 329 -1.25 14.51 -6.20
N GLY A 330 -1.66 15.76 -5.98
CA GLY A 330 -0.80 16.93 -5.94
C GLY A 330 -0.80 17.63 -4.58
N ALA A 331 -1.26 18.88 -4.57
CA ALA A 331 -1.17 19.76 -3.41
C ALA A 331 -2.27 19.55 -2.36
N GLY A 332 -3.30 18.78 -2.66
CA GLY A 332 -4.49 18.57 -1.84
C GLY A 332 -5.76 19.15 -2.43
N VAL A 333 -6.88 18.51 -2.13
CA VAL A 333 -8.21 18.86 -2.64
C VAL A 333 -8.75 20.08 -1.91
N ALA A 334 -9.35 21.02 -2.64
CA ALA A 334 -9.95 22.24 -2.09
C ALA A 334 -9.00 23.06 -1.17
N ARG A 335 -7.70 23.06 -1.49
CA ARG A 335 -6.61 23.72 -0.71
C ARG A 335 -6.37 23.13 0.67
N ASP A 336 -6.86 21.92 0.94
CA ASP A 336 -6.54 21.18 2.16
C ASP A 336 -5.31 20.27 1.91
N PRO A 337 -4.12 20.60 2.44
CA PRO A 337 -2.93 19.77 2.27
C PRO A 337 -3.00 18.44 3.03
N GLY A 338 -3.93 18.28 3.98
CA GLY A 338 -4.23 17.01 4.65
C GLY A 338 -5.07 16.08 3.78
N PHE A 339 -5.83 16.63 2.82
CA PHE A 339 -6.69 15.88 1.92
C PHE A 339 -5.99 15.60 0.58
N ARG A 340 -4.89 14.86 0.66
CA ARG A 340 -4.10 14.36 -0.47
C ARG A 340 -3.69 12.90 -0.28
N SER A 341 -3.34 12.25 -1.38
CA SER A 341 -2.98 10.83 -1.51
C SER A 341 -1.92 10.33 -0.51
N ASN A 342 -0.93 11.16 -0.14
CA ASN A 342 0.08 10.81 0.88
C ASN A 342 -0.53 10.39 2.24
N PHE A 343 -1.71 10.90 2.57
CA PHE A 343 -2.39 10.66 3.84
C PHE A 343 -3.58 9.70 3.69
N ARG A 344 -3.70 8.96 2.57
CA ARG A 344 -4.85 8.09 2.28
C ARG A 344 -5.17 7.08 3.37
N ARG A 345 -4.16 6.48 4.04
CA ARG A 345 -4.41 5.52 5.13
C ARG A 345 -5.04 6.19 6.34
N GLN A 346 -4.60 7.42 6.64
CA GLN A 346 -5.14 8.23 7.75
C GLN A 346 -6.55 8.71 7.43
N ASN A 347 -6.76 9.21 6.20
CA ASN A 347 -8.06 9.66 5.72
C ASN A 347 -9.05 8.49 5.61
N GLY A 348 -8.63 7.34 5.10
CA GLY A 348 -9.42 6.12 5.02
C GLY A 348 -9.81 5.56 6.38
N ALA A 349 -8.89 5.57 7.36
CA ALA A 349 -9.20 5.16 8.73
C ALA A 349 -10.23 6.09 9.43
N ALA A 350 -10.38 7.33 8.95
CA ALA A 350 -11.40 8.25 9.47
C ALA A 350 -12.80 8.02 8.86
N LEU A 351 -12.91 7.28 7.74
CA LEU A 351 -14.18 7.06 7.02
C LEU A 351 -14.97 5.86 7.53
N THR A 352 -14.32 4.87 8.15
CA THR A 352 -14.99 3.66 8.63
C THR A 352 -14.30 3.09 9.86
N SER A 353 -15.06 2.38 10.70
CA SER A 353 -14.53 1.59 11.80
C SER A 353 -14.45 0.11 11.41
N ALA A 354 -13.67 -0.68 12.16
CA ALA A 354 -13.63 -2.13 11.96
C ALA A 354 -15.04 -2.78 12.08
N SER A 355 -15.90 -2.28 12.96
CA SER A 355 -17.26 -2.81 13.10
C SER A 355 -18.15 -2.47 11.89
N ILE A 356 -18.08 -1.24 11.40
CA ILE A 356 -18.86 -0.79 10.22
C ILE A 356 -18.37 -1.55 8.98
N LEU A 357 -17.05 -1.60 8.76
CA LEU A 357 -16.49 -2.30 7.60
C LEU A 357 -16.80 -3.80 7.64
N ALA A 358 -16.78 -4.46 8.80
CA ALA A 358 -17.19 -5.87 8.92
C ALA A 358 -18.65 -6.08 8.52
N GLN A 359 -19.56 -5.18 8.93
CA GLN A 359 -20.96 -5.23 8.49
C GLN A 359 -21.08 -5.06 6.97
N GLN A 360 -20.30 -4.16 6.37
CA GLN A 360 -20.30 -3.94 4.93
C GLN A 360 -19.74 -5.14 4.15
N VAL A 361 -18.64 -5.75 4.62
CA VAL A 361 -18.08 -6.97 4.03
C VAL A 361 -19.09 -8.09 4.08
N TRP A 362 -19.65 -8.37 5.25
CA TRP A 362 -20.65 -9.43 5.41
C TRP A 362 -21.89 -9.20 4.54
N GLY A 363 -22.48 -8.00 4.60
CA GLY A 363 -23.66 -7.66 3.79
C GLY A 363 -23.38 -7.74 2.28
N THR A 364 -22.18 -7.33 1.84
CA THR A 364 -21.76 -7.44 0.44
C THR A 364 -21.65 -8.90 0.00
N LEU A 365 -21.07 -9.78 0.82
CA LEU A 365 -20.98 -11.21 0.53
C LEU A 365 -22.35 -11.88 0.47
N VAL A 366 -23.28 -11.52 1.37
CA VAL A 366 -24.67 -12.00 1.33
C VAL A 366 -25.37 -11.52 0.06
N LEU A 367 -25.18 -10.25 -0.33
CA LEU A 367 -25.73 -9.73 -1.57
C LEU A 367 -25.18 -10.47 -2.80
N LEU A 368 -23.87 -10.71 -2.85
CA LEU A 368 -23.22 -11.51 -3.89
C LEU A 368 -23.79 -12.92 -3.98
N GLN A 369 -23.98 -13.59 -2.84
CA GLN A 369 -24.55 -14.94 -2.78
C GLN A 369 -25.98 -14.97 -3.36
N ARG A 370 -26.77 -13.90 -3.18
CA ARG A 370 -28.11 -13.75 -3.77
C ARG A 370 -28.08 -13.46 -5.27
N LEU A 371 -27.16 -12.62 -5.74
CA LEU A 371 -27.00 -12.26 -7.16
C LEU A 371 -26.36 -13.39 -7.99
N GLU A 372 -25.54 -14.22 -7.34
CA GLU A 372 -24.83 -15.35 -7.95
C GLU A 372 -24.92 -16.63 -7.10
N PRO A 373 -26.08 -17.32 -7.10
CA PRO A 373 -26.29 -18.53 -6.30
C PRO A 373 -25.33 -19.70 -6.62
N VAL A 374 -24.71 -19.67 -7.80
CA VAL A 374 -23.75 -20.67 -8.29
C VAL A 374 -22.30 -20.18 -8.16
N HIS A 375 -22.05 -19.06 -7.46
CA HIS A 375 -20.70 -18.55 -7.25
C HIS A 375 -19.86 -19.61 -6.53
N SER A 376 -18.80 -20.09 -7.20
CA SER A 376 -18.03 -21.26 -6.79
C SER A 376 -17.45 -21.15 -5.38
N GLN A 377 -17.14 -19.92 -4.93
CA GLN A 377 -16.58 -19.63 -3.61
C GLN A 377 -17.61 -19.37 -2.51
N LEU A 378 -18.87 -19.10 -2.84
CA LEU A 378 -19.92 -18.73 -1.86
C LEU A 378 -20.95 -19.85 -1.67
N ARG A 379 -20.87 -20.90 -2.50
CA ARG A 379 -21.77 -22.04 -2.45
C ARG A 379 -21.61 -22.79 -1.14
N CYS A 380 -22.71 -23.06 -0.46
CA CYS A 380 -22.77 -23.77 0.83
C CYS A 380 -22.04 -23.08 2.01
N ILE A 381 -21.73 -21.78 1.94
CA ILE A 381 -21.20 -21.04 3.09
C ILE A 381 -22.36 -20.46 3.89
N SER A 382 -22.39 -20.73 5.20
CA SER A 382 -23.42 -20.22 6.11
C SER A 382 -23.23 -18.72 6.37
N GLN A 383 -24.30 -18.02 6.77
CA GLN A 383 -24.19 -16.59 7.12
C GLN A 383 -23.25 -16.35 8.31
N GLU A 384 -23.13 -17.30 9.23
CA GLU A 384 -22.20 -17.24 10.37
C GLU A 384 -20.74 -17.33 9.89
N GLN A 385 -20.45 -18.23 8.95
CA GLN A 385 -19.12 -18.32 8.33
C GLN A 385 -18.77 -17.05 7.57
N LEU A 386 -19.72 -16.46 6.83
CA LEU A 386 -19.51 -15.17 6.17
C LEU A 386 -19.24 -14.05 7.18
N ALA A 387 -19.89 -14.06 8.35
CA ALA A 387 -19.66 -13.07 9.40
C ALA A 387 -18.25 -13.20 10.00
N GLN A 388 -17.78 -14.43 10.21
CA GLN A 388 -16.42 -14.69 10.69
C GLN A 388 -15.36 -14.25 9.67
N VAL A 389 -15.59 -14.53 8.38
CA VAL A 389 -14.75 -14.06 7.27
C VAL A 389 -14.68 -12.54 7.27
N ALA A 390 -15.84 -11.87 7.38
CA ALA A 390 -15.91 -10.42 7.41
C ALA A 390 -15.16 -9.80 8.60
N ALA A 391 -15.29 -10.40 9.79
CA ALA A 391 -14.57 -9.98 10.99
C ALA A 391 -13.05 -10.12 10.82
N ASN A 392 -12.59 -11.26 10.31
CA ASN A 392 -11.16 -11.53 10.10
C ASN A 392 -10.57 -10.61 9.03
N ALA A 393 -11.24 -10.49 7.88
CA ALA A 393 -10.79 -9.65 6.77
C ALA A 393 -10.68 -8.18 7.19
N THR A 394 -11.68 -7.69 7.94
CA THR A 394 -11.70 -6.31 8.41
C THR A 394 -10.68 -6.05 9.50
N LYS A 395 -10.44 -7.00 10.40
CA LYS A 395 -9.38 -6.92 11.40
C LYS A 395 -8.02 -6.81 10.71
N GLU A 396 -7.71 -7.70 9.78
CA GLU A 396 -6.45 -7.67 9.04
C GLU A 396 -6.30 -6.37 8.24
N PHE A 397 -7.34 -5.90 7.55
CA PHE A 397 -7.28 -4.62 6.84
C PHE A 397 -7.03 -3.42 7.76
N THR A 398 -7.78 -3.32 8.87
CA THR A 398 -7.68 -2.19 9.78
C THR A 398 -6.35 -2.21 10.55
N GLU A 399 -5.97 -3.38 11.04
CA GLU A 399 -4.75 -3.53 11.83
C GLU A 399 -3.53 -3.55 10.89
N ALA A 400 -3.42 -4.54 10.00
CA ALA A 400 -2.21 -4.81 9.22
C ALA A 400 -1.96 -3.81 8.09
N PHE A 401 -3.00 -3.22 7.49
CA PHE A 401 -2.82 -2.24 6.42
C PHE A 401 -2.96 -0.78 6.90
N LEU A 402 -4.13 -0.39 7.45
CA LEU A 402 -4.36 0.99 7.90
C LEU A 402 -3.52 1.36 9.13
N GLY A 403 -3.31 0.41 10.04
CA GLY A 403 -2.50 0.60 11.25
C GLY A 403 -0.98 0.55 11.01
N CYS A 404 -0.53 0.23 9.80
CA CYS A 404 0.90 0.28 9.42
C CYS A 404 1.20 1.53 8.58
N PRO A 405 2.43 2.08 8.67
CA PRO A 405 2.83 3.16 7.79
C PRO A 405 2.97 2.66 6.35
N ALA A 406 2.78 3.56 5.39
CA ALA A 406 3.13 3.27 4.00
C ALA A 406 4.66 3.33 3.86
N ILE A 407 5.26 2.19 3.51
CA ILE A 407 6.71 2.05 3.34
C ILE A 407 7.03 1.97 1.86
N HIS A 408 7.80 2.92 1.34
CA HIS A 408 8.38 2.82 0.01
C HIS A 408 9.56 1.83 0.02
N PRO A 409 9.47 0.71 -0.73
CA PRO A 409 10.56 -0.24 -0.80
C PRO A 409 11.77 0.36 -1.49
N ARG A 410 12.93 -0.27 -1.32
CA ARG A 410 14.21 0.20 -1.90
C ARG A 410 14.17 0.55 -3.39
N CYS A 411 13.54 -0.29 -4.19
CA CYS A 411 13.40 -0.05 -5.63
C CYS A 411 12.61 1.23 -5.95
N ARG A 412 11.70 1.64 -5.05
CA ARG A 412 10.82 2.79 -5.26
C ARG A 412 11.56 4.11 -5.27
N TRP A 413 12.57 4.26 -4.42
CA TRP A 413 13.38 5.47 -4.37
C TRP A 413 14.66 5.36 -5.19
N GLY A 414 14.80 4.30 -6.00
CA GLY A 414 15.96 4.08 -6.86
C GLY A 414 17.23 3.79 -6.07
N ALA A 415 17.13 2.95 -5.03
CA ALA A 415 18.26 2.53 -4.24
C ALA A 415 19.32 1.80 -5.07
N ALA A 416 20.59 2.14 -4.86
CA ALA A 416 21.69 1.29 -5.30
C ALA A 416 21.63 -0.07 -4.58
N PRO A 417 22.16 -1.13 -5.21
CA PRO A 417 22.29 -2.44 -4.56
C PRO A 417 23.13 -2.37 -3.28
N TYR A 418 22.85 -3.30 -2.36
CA TYR A 418 23.72 -3.53 -1.20
C TYR A 418 25.10 -4.02 -1.68
N GLN A 419 26.18 -3.47 -1.14
CA GLN A 419 27.54 -3.89 -1.48
C GLN A 419 27.99 -5.07 -0.62
N GLY A 420 28.20 -6.23 -1.23
CA GLY A 420 28.58 -7.46 -0.53
C GLY A 420 27.38 -8.23 0.02
N ARG A 421 27.58 -9.06 1.05
CA ARG A 421 26.53 -9.90 1.64
C ARG A 421 25.93 -9.23 2.87
N PRO A 422 24.61 -9.01 2.94
CA PRO A 422 23.98 -8.44 4.12
C PRO A 422 23.99 -9.44 5.28
N THR A 423 24.14 -8.92 6.50
CA THR A 423 24.09 -9.73 7.73
C THR A 423 22.66 -9.77 8.24
N PRO A 424 22.06 -10.95 8.46
CA PRO A 424 20.69 -11.07 8.98
C PRO A 424 20.60 -10.64 10.46
N LEU A 425 19.47 -10.04 10.83
CA LEU A 425 19.11 -9.73 12.21
C LEU A 425 18.58 -10.97 12.95
N GLN A 426 18.75 -11.00 14.28
CA GLN A 426 18.09 -11.96 15.16
C GLN A 426 16.83 -11.32 15.75
N LEU A 427 15.68 -11.61 15.15
CA LEU A 427 14.38 -11.03 15.51
C LEU A 427 13.68 -11.83 16.64
N PRO A 428 12.77 -11.21 17.42
CA PRO A 428 12.44 -9.78 17.45
C PRO A 428 13.53 -8.94 18.13
N LEU A 429 13.70 -7.69 17.69
CA LEU A 429 14.64 -6.75 18.31
C LEU A 429 14.07 -6.12 19.59
N GLY A 430 14.95 -5.69 20.49
CA GLY A 430 14.56 -5.07 21.77
C GLY A 430 14.68 -3.55 21.81
N PHE A 431 15.13 -2.91 20.74
CA PHE A 431 15.44 -1.49 20.74
C PHE A 431 14.97 -0.77 19.47
N LEU A 432 14.58 0.48 19.64
CA LEU A 432 14.32 1.43 18.57
C LEU A 432 15.21 2.66 18.79
N TYR A 433 16.09 2.96 17.83
CA TYR A 433 17.01 4.09 17.91
C TYR A 433 16.52 5.21 17.00
N VAL A 434 16.25 6.38 17.59
CA VAL A 434 15.78 7.56 16.85
C VAL A 434 16.96 8.44 16.46
N HIS A 435 16.98 8.81 15.18
CA HIS A 435 17.97 9.68 14.55
C HIS A 435 17.29 10.87 13.86
N HIS A 436 18.06 11.93 13.65
CA HIS A 436 17.80 12.86 12.55
C HIS A 436 18.87 12.65 11.47
N THR A 437 18.65 13.15 10.26
CA THR A 437 19.70 13.10 9.24
C THR A 437 20.72 14.21 9.42
N TYR A 438 20.32 15.36 10.00
CA TYR A 438 21.06 16.64 10.03
C TYR A 438 21.35 17.19 8.62
N VAL A 439 22.02 16.41 7.78
CA VAL A 439 22.15 16.58 6.34
C VAL A 439 21.68 15.27 5.68
N PRO A 440 20.72 15.30 4.75
CA PRO A 440 20.10 16.47 4.11
C PRO A 440 19.11 17.21 5.01
N ALA A 441 19.04 18.53 4.80
CA ALA A 441 18.07 19.48 5.34
C ALA A 441 17.83 20.62 4.32
N PRO A 442 16.71 21.36 4.37
CA PRO A 442 15.56 21.20 5.27
C PRO A 442 14.75 19.93 4.98
N PRO A 443 13.74 19.59 5.81
CA PRO A 443 12.90 18.40 5.59
C PRO A 443 12.34 18.32 4.16
N CYS A 444 12.22 17.10 3.63
CA CYS A 444 11.61 16.85 2.33
C CYS A 444 10.09 16.67 2.47
N THR A 445 9.32 17.26 1.56
CA THR A 445 7.85 17.39 1.65
C THR A 445 7.09 16.77 0.47
N ASP A 446 7.83 16.22 -0.48
CA ASP A 446 7.37 15.53 -1.68
C ASP A 446 8.28 14.33 -1.96
N PHE A 447 7.72 13.35 -2.69
CA PHE A 447 8.39 12.08 -2.98
C PHE A 447 9.69 12.28 -3.77
N ALA A 448 9.70 13.13 -4.79
CA ALA A 448 10.87 13.34 -5.64
C ALA A 448 12.08 13.81 -4.81
N ARG A 449 11.87 14.76 -3.91
CA ARG A 449 12.89 15.28 -3.00
C ARG A 449 13.27 14.29 -1.92
N CYS A 450 12.32 13.57 -1.33
CA CYS A 450 12.62 12.57 -0.31
C CYS A 450 13.41 11.38 -0.90
N ALA A 451 13.04 10.89 -2.09
CA ALA A 451 13.78 9.87 -2.81
C ALA A 451 15.20 10.36 -3.20
N ALA A 452 15.35 11.63 -3.63
CA ALA A 452 16.66 12.21 -3.89
C ALA A 452 17.54 12.28 -2.63
N ASN A 453 16.94 12.66 -1.49
CA ASN A 453 17.62 12.65 -0.20
C ASN A 453 18.07 11.25 0.21
N MET A 454 17.22 10.23 0.03
CA MET A 454 17.57 8.82 0.26
C MET A 454 18.78 8.38 -0.57
N ARG A 455 18.77 8.64 -1.88
CA ARG A 455 19.89 8.33 -2.78
C ARG A 455 21.17 9.08 -2.40
N SER A 456 21.05 10.35 -2.01
CA SER A 456 22.18 11.16 -1.55
C SER A 456 22.84 10.58 -0.29
N MET A 457 22.03 10.24 0.72
CA MET A 457 22.51 9.58 1.94
C MET A 457 23.14 8.21 1.65
N GLN A 458 22.52 7.40 0.80
CA GLN A 458 23.07 6.11 0.43
C GLN A 458 24.43 6.26 -0.25
N ARG A 459 24.54 7.16 -1.23
CA ARG A 459 25.80 7.46 -1.94
C ARG A 459 26.89 7.91 -0.98
N TYR A 460 26.59 8.83 -0.06
CA TYR A 460 27.54 9.25 0.96
C TYR A 460 27.99 8.08 1.85
N HIS A 461 27.06 7.27 2.33
CA HIS A 461 27.40 6.11 3.16
C HIS A 461 28.22 5.06 2.42
N GLN A 462 27.90 4.75 1.16
CA GLN A 462 28.63 3.76 0.38
C GLN A 462 29.96 4.28 -0.14
N ASP A 463 29.95 5.40 -0.85
CA ASP A 463 31.10 5.85 -1.63
C ASP A 463 32.08 6.69 -0.80
N THR A 464 31.58 7.40 0.23
CA THR A 464 32.43 8.24 1.09
C THR A 464 32.79 7.55 2.40
N GLN A 465 31.84 6.88 3.07
CA GLN A 465 32.08 6.20 4.35
C GLN A 465 32.51 4.73 4.19
N GLY A 466 32.45 4.17 2.97
CA GLY A 466 32.81 2.78 2.69
C GLY A 466 31.85 1.75 3.29
N TRP A 467 30.63 2.15 3.66
CA TRP A 467 29.62 1.26 4.20
C TRP A 467 28.98 0.42 3.09
N LYS A 468 28.37 -0.69 3.48
CA LYS A 468 27.75 -1.57 2.48
C LYS A 468 26.45 -1.05 1.90
N ASP A 469 25.80 -0.13 2.60
CA ASP A 469 24.53 0.47 2.22
C ASP A 469 24.24 1.66 3.15
N ILE A 470 23.13 2.37 2.89
CA ILE A 470 22.57 3.38 3.81
C ILE A 470 22.57 2.87 5.26
N GLY A 471 22.94 3.74 6.21
CA GLY A 471 23.15 3.32 7.60
C GLY A 471 21.88 2.92 8.35
N TYR A 472 20.75 3.54 8.05
CA TYR A 472 19.50 3.41 8.79
C TYR A 472 18.68 2.19 8.34
N SER A 473 17.87 1.64 9.25
CA SER A 473 16.85 0.63 8.91
C SER A 473 15.73 1.28 8.10
N PHE A 474 15.22 2.42 8.60
CA PHE A 474 14.16 3.21 7.97
C PHE A 474 14.45 4.69 8.06
N VAL A 475 13.90 5.44 7.12
CA VAL A 475 13.97 6.91 7.10
C VAL A 475 12.57 7.48 6.89
N VAL A 476 12.17 8.47 7.67
CA VAL A 476 10.85 9.11 7.61
C VAL A 476 10.96 10.48 6.96
N GLY A 477 10.19 10.70 5.88
CA GLY A 477 10.05 12.00 5.22
C GLY A 477 8.95 12.84 5.86
N SER A 478 8.95 14.15 5.60
CA SER A 478 7.81 15.02 5.97
C SER A 478 6.70 15.02 4.92
N ASP A 479 6.87 14.23 3.84
CA ASP A 479 5.88 13.92 2.83
C ASP A 479 4.82 12.92 3.30
N GLY A 480 5.01 12.27 4.45
CA GLY A 480 4.04 11.33 5.04
C GLY A 480 4.40 9.85 4.83
N TYR A 481 5.54 9.55 4.20
CA TYR A 481 5.99 8.19 3.93
C TYR A 481 7.19 7.77 4.77
N VAL A 482 7.31 6.45 4.94
CA VAL A 482 8.52 5.79 5.43
C VAL A 482 9.28 5.24 4.23
N TYR A 483 10.58 5.39 4.22
CA TYR A 483 11.47 4.88 3.18
C TYR A 483 12.29 3.73 3.75
N GLU A 484 12.25 2.59 3.07
CA GLU A 484 13.05 1.44 3.43
C GLU A 484 14.53 1.73 3.18
N GLY A 485 15.34 1.72 4.25
CA GLY A 485 16.80 1.71 4.17
C GLY A 485 17.29 0.28 4.07
N ARG A 486 17.94 -0.22 5.13
CA ARG A 486 18.27 -1.66 5.24
C ARG A 486 17.07 -2.54 5.59
N GLY A 487 15.95 -1.94 5.98
CA GLY A 487 14.70 -2.65 6.22
C GLY A 487 14.70 -3.49 7.50
N TRP A 488 13.76 -4.43 7.55
CA TRP A 488 13.43 -5.22 8.74
C TRP A 488 14.40 -6.37 9.05
N HIS A 489 15.11 -6.87 8.04
CA HIS A 489 15.80 -8.16 8.14
C HIS A 489 17.32 -8.06 8.21
N TRP A 490 17.89 -6.88 7.96
CA TRP A 490 19.34 -6.70 7.80
C TRP A 490 19.94 -5.74 8.81
N VAL A 491 21.13 -6.08 9.33
CA VAL A 491 21.86 -5.28 10.31
C VAL A 491 22.22 -3.90 9.76
N GLY A 492 21.92 -2.86 10.55
CA GLY A 492 22.20 -1.45 10.29
C GLY A 492 23.68 -1.04 10.33
N ALA A 493 23.94 0.25 10.11
CA ALA A 493 25.20 0.93 10.42
C ALA A 493 24.96 2.32 11.06
N HIS A 494 23.85 2.47 11.78
CA HIS A 494 23.38 3.75 12.33
C HIS A 494 23.86 4.04 13.76
N THR A 495 24.14 3.01 14.57
CA THR A 495 24.52 3.13 15.98
C THR A 495 25.67 2.17 16.32
N LEU A 496 26.89 2.72 16.42
CA LEU A 496 28.10 1.92 16.67
C LEU A 496 27.95 1.04 17.92
N GLY A 497 28.21 -0.27 17.78
CA GLY A 497 28.09 -1.26 18.87
C GLY A 497 26.67 -1.77 19.13
N HIS A 498 25.65 -1.20 18.49
CA HIS A 498 24.24 -1.51 18.75
C HIS A 498 23.42 -1.87 17.50
N ASN A 499 24.02 -1.80 16.30
CA ASN A 499 23.35 -2.05 15.01
C ASN A 499 22.57 -3.37 14.89
N SER A 500 22.97 -4.42 15.61
CA SER A 500 22.33 -5.74 15.55
C SER A 500 21.24 -5.94 16.60
N LEU A 501 20.97 -4.93 17.43
CA LEU A 501 20.09 -5.04 18.60
C LEU A 501 18.78 -4.25 18.44
N GLY A 502 18.75 -3.29 17.52
CA GLY A 502 17.59 -2.42 17.31
C GLY A 502 17.53 -1.82 15.92
N PHE A 503 16.34 -1.35 15.55
CA PHE A 503 16.12 -0.64 14.31
C PHE A 503 16.52 0.83 14.46
N GLY A 504 17.33 1.34 13.53
CA GLY A 504 17.64 2.76 13.44
C GLY A 504 16.66 3.48 12.52
N VAL A 505 15.87 4.40 13.08
CA VAL A 505 14.87 5.19 12.36
C VAL A 505 15.31 6.65 12.33
N ALA A 506 15.63 7.16 11.15
CA ALA A 506 16.00 8.56 10.96
C ALA A 506 14.82 9.40 10.46
N ILE A 507 14.72 10.65 10.89
CA ILE A 507 13.81 11.64 10.30
C ILE A 507 14.63 12.63 9.46
N VAL A 508 14.21 12.86 8.21
CA VAL A 508 14.92 13.77 7.29
C VAL A 508 14.82 15.22 7.76
N GLY A 509 15.93 15.78 8.23
CA GLY A 509 16.03 17.18 8.62
C GLY A 509 17.02 17.41 9.76
N ASN A 510 17.12 18.68 10.19
CA ASN A 510 17.87 19.10 11.36
C ASN A 510 16.90 19.52 12.48
N TYR A 511 16.81 18.70 13.51
CA TYR A 511 15.91 18.89 14.64
C TYR A 511 16.62 19.33 15.94
N THR A 512 17.69 20.11 15.77
CA THR A 512 18.38 20.73 16.91
C THR A 512 17.51 21.79 17.57
N ALA A 513 16.90 22.68 16.77
CA ALA A 513 16.10 23.81 17.26
C ALA A 513 14.61 23.77 16.88
N ALA A 514 14.21 22.85 16.01
CA ALA A 514 12.83 22.70 15.55
C ALA A 514 12.37 21.24 15.66
N LEU A 515 11.07 21.03 15.73
CA LEU A 515 10.48 19.69 15.73
C LEU A 515 10.13 19.23 14.30
N PRO A 516 10.14 17.92 14.03
CA PRO A 516 9.51 17.34 12.84
C PRO A 516 8.02 17.65 12.75
N THR A 517 7.42 17.39 11.58
CA THR A 517 5.96 17.46 11.43
C THR A 517 5.27 16.44 12.35
N GLU A 518 4.07 16.75 12.82
CA GLU A 518 3.31 15.81 13.67
C GLU A 518 3.09 14.47 12.98
N ALA A 519 2.88 14.45 11.65
CA ALA A 519 2.77 13.21 10.89
C ALA A 519 4.03 12.33 10.99
N ALA A 520 5.23 12.93 10.88
CA ALA A 520 6.49 12.21 11.05
C ALA A 520 6.68 11.73 12.50
N LEU A 521 6.32 12.57 13.48
CA LEU A 521 6.38 12.22 14.91
C LEU A 521 5.47 11.03 15.23
N ARG A 522 4.20 11.07 14.81
CA ARG A 522 3.25 9.95 14.97
C ARG A 522 3.75 8.66 14.33
N THR A 523 4.37 8.76 13.14
CA THR A 523 4.91 7.60 12.44
C THR A 523 6.01 6.90 13.25
N VAL A 524 6.95 7.67 13.81
CA VAL A 524 8.06 7.11 14.61
C VAL A 524 7.62 6.70 16.02
N ARG A 525 6.71 7.46 16.64
CA ARG A 525 6.22 7.23 18.00
C ARG A 525 5.28 6.03 18.09
N ASP A 526 4.34 5.94 17.16
CA ASP A 526 3.17 5.05 17.29
C ASP A 526 3.09 4.03 16.14
N THR A 527 3.01 4.50 14.89
CA THR A 527 2.58 3.67 13.75
C THR A 527 3.61 2.61 13.35
N LEU A 528 4.86 3.03 13.10
CA LEU A 528 5.94 2.11 12.72
C LEU A 528 6.25 1.07 13.81
N PRO A 529 6.46 1.43 15.10
CA PRO A 529 6.73 0.44 16.13
C PRO A 529 5.54 -0.49 16.39
N SER A 530 4.29 0.00 16.38
CA SER A 530 3.12 -0.88 16.56
C SER A 530 3.00 -1.92 15.44
N CYS A 531 3.23 -1.50 14.20
CA CYS A 531 3.29 -2.39 13.04
C CYS A 531 4.39 -3.46 13.20
N ALA A 532 5.59 -3.06 13.63
CA ALA A 532 6.71 -3.97 13.87
C ALA A 532 6.47 -4.94 15.03
N VAL A 533 5.79 -4.50 16.10
CA VAL A 533 5.43 -5.36 17.24
C VAL A 533 4.44 -6.43 16.81
N ARG A 534 3.37 -6.05 16.10
CA ARG A 534 2.40 -7.02 15.58
C ARG A 534 3.05 -8.04 14.64
N ALA A 535 3.96 -7.59 13.78
CA ALA A 535 4.67 -8.47 12.85
C ALA A 535 5.74 -9.35 13.53
N GLY A 536 5.91 -9.28 14.86
CA GLY A 536 6.92 -10.06 15.58
C GLY A 536 8.36 -9.64 15.26
N LEU A 537 8.57 -8.44 14.73
CA LEU A 537 9.88 -7.88 14.36
C LEU A 537 10.49 -7.09 15.52
N LEU A 538 9.65 -6.48 16.35
CA LEU A 538 10.01 -5.68 17.52
C LEU A 538 9.33 -6.27 18.76
N ARG A 539 10.04 -6.35 19.88
CA ARG A 539 9.44 -6.84 21.13
C ARG A 539 8.40 -5.83 21.64
N PRO A 540 7.28 -6.28 22.25
CA PRO A 540 6.32 -5.37 22.88
C PRO A 540 6.92 -4.49 23.97
N ASP A 541 7.96 -4.96 24.67
CA ASP A 541 8.67 -4.25 25.74
C ASP A 541 9.94 -3.53 25.27
N TYR A 542 10.01 -3.17 23.98
CA TYR A 542 11.19 -2.51 23.41
C TYR A 542 11.54 -1.20 24.15
N ALA A 543 12.82 -0.85 24.12
CA ALA A 543 13.32 0.42 24.61
C ALA A 543 13.53 1.42 23.46
N LEU A 544 12.91 2.59 23.57
CA LEU A 544 13.13 3.73 22.67
C LEU A 544 14.26 4.60 23.21
N LEU A 545 15.24 4.89 22.35
CA LEU A 545 16.43 5.65 22.70
C LEU A 545 16.79 6.64 21.58
N GLY A 546 17.23 7.83 21.94
CA GLY A 546 17.90 8.75 21.00
C GLY A 546 19.37 8.33 20.79
N HIS A 547 19.90 8.53 19.58
CA HIS A 547 21.27 8.14 19.21
C HIS A 547 22.34 8.59 20.24
N ARG A 548 22.26 9.83 20.73
CA ARG A 548 23.14 10.42 21.75
C ARG A 548 23.25 9.64 23.07
N GLN A 549 22.30 8.77 23.39
CA GLN A 549 22.34 7.97 24.62
C GLN A 549 23.36 6.83 24.53
N LEU A 550 23.83 6.48 23.33
CA LEU A 550 24.67 5.30 23.10
C LEU A 550 26.07 5.65 22.58
N VAL A 551 26.20 6.77 21.86
CA VAL A 551 27.48 7.23 21.31
C VAL A 551 27.61 8.75 21.44
N ARG A 552 28.83 9.28 21.32
CA ARG A 552 29.10 10.72 21.37
C ARG A 552 28.63 11.41 20.09
N THR A 553 27.45 11.99 20.12
CA THR A 553 26.82 12.70 19.00
C THR A 553 25.71 13.61 19.52
N ASP A 554 25.39 14.68 18.78
CA ASP A 554 24.21 15.52 19.06
C ASP A 554 22.94 14.94 18.43
N CYS A 555 23.01 13.89 17.62
CA CYS A 555 21.83 13.22 17.06
C CYS A 555 20.92 12.67 18.19
N PRO A 556 19.58 12.83 18.16
CA PRO A 556 18.74 13.28 17.04
C PRO A 556 18.43 14.79 17.02
N GLY A 557 19.27 15.63 17.64
CA GLY A 557 19.03 17.06 17.83
C GLY A 557 18.28 17.35 19.14
N ASP A 558 18.55 18.50 19.75
CA ASP A 558 18.08 18.83 21.11
C ASP A 558 16.56 18.91 21.19
N ALA A 559 15.91 19.66 20.31
CA ALA A 559 14.46 19.78 20.30
C ALA A 559 13.77 18.42 20.18
N LEU A 560 14.20 17.57 19.23
CA LEU A 560 13.63 16.23 19.08
C LEU A 560 13.94 15.35 20.29
N PHE A 561 15.18 15.34 20.79
CA PHE A 561 15.54 14.53 21.96
C PHE A 561 14.76 14.92 23.22
N HIS A 562 14.52 16.21 23.46
CA HIS A 562 13.68 16.67 24.55
C HIS A 562 12.27 16.11 24.45
N LEU A 563 11.69 16.08 23.24
CA LEU A 563 10.38 15.49 23.01
C LEU A 563 10.39 13.96 23.19
N LEU A 564 11.42 13.25 22.74
CA LEU A 564 11.50 11.78 22.90
C LEU A 564 11.38 11.34 24.36
N ARG A 565 11.81 12.17 25.32
CA ARG A 565 11.73 11.88 26.75
C ARG A 565 10.29 11.77 27.27
N THR A 566 9.31 12.26 26.52
CA THR A 566 7.88 12.19 26.88
C THR A 566 7.17 11.02 26.22
N TRP A 567 7.84 10.28 25.33
CA TRP A 567 7.21 9.21 24.57
C TRP A 567 7.10 7.91 25.37
N PRO A 568 6.10 7.07 25.06
CA PRO A 568 6.09 5.68 25.50
C PRO A 568 7.40 4.97 25.14
N HIS A 569 7.79 3.98 25.94
CA HIS A 569 9.01 3.18 25.76
C HIS A 569 10.35 3.95 25.89
N PHE A 570 10.35 5.27 26.07
CA PHE A 570 11.58 6.01 26.29
C PHE A 570 12.32 5.51 27.54
N THR A 571 13.58 5.13 27.36
CA THR A 571 14.40 4.62 28.46
C THR A 571 15.47 5.64 28.85
N ALA A 572 15.36 6.20 30.05
CA ALA A 572 16.32 7.19 30.56
C ALA A 572 17.70 6.59 30.89
N THR A 573 17.74 5.31 31.29
CA THR A 573 18.96 4.63 31.72
C THR A 573 19.29 3.46 30.79
N VAL A 574 20.36 3.59 30.02
CA VAL A 574 20.95 2.45 29.32
C VAL A 574 21.75 1.67 30.35
N LYS A 575 21.25 0.51 30.82
CA LYS A 575 22.02 -0.34 31.73
C LYS A 575 23.36 -0.66 31.05
N PRO A 576 24.52 -0.28 31.64
CA PRO A 576 25.80 -0.69 31.11
C PRO A 576 25.82 -2.21 31.12
N ARG A 577 26.10 -2.82 29.98
CA ARG A 577 26.30 -4.26 29.93
C ARG A 577 27.48 -4.57 30.86
N PRO A 578 27.39 -5.55 31.79
CA PRO A 578 28.58 -6.01 32.48
C PRO A 578 29.54 -6.48 31.39
N ALA A 579 30.76 -5.92 31.39
CA ALA A 579 31.82 -6.39 30.52
C ALA A 579 31.88 -7.92 30.66
N ARG A 580 31.75 -8.67 29.55
CA ARG A 580 32.08 -10.10 29.58
C ARG A 580 33.48 -10.15 30.18
N SER A 581 33.61 -10.78 31.35
CA SER A 581 34.92 -11.02 31.94
C SER A 581 35.73 -11.76 30.88
N VAL A 582 36.72 -11.07 30.32
CA VAL A 582 37.75 -11.74 29.54
C VAL A 582 38.37 -12.71 30.53
N SER A 583 38.18 -14.01 30.29
CA SER A 583 38.81 -15.03 31.13
C SER A 583 40.30 -14.70 31.18
N ARG A 584 40.86 -14.60 32.39
CA ARG A 584 42.31 -14.49 32.64
C ARG A 584 43.00 -15.77 32.16
N ARG A 585 43.05 -16.00 30.86
CA ARG A 585 43.86 -17.04 30.23
C ARG A 585 44.32 -16.56 28.86
N SER A 586 45.16 -15.52 28.89
CA SER A 586 46.28 -15.30 27.98
C SER A 586 46.85 -13.90 28.23
N ARG A 587 47.49 -13.69 29.39
CA ARG A 587 48.57 -12.71 29.47
C ARG A 587 49.80 -13.39 28.88
N ARG A 588 50.03 -13.24 27.58
CA ARG A 588 51.38 -13.25 27.03
C ARG A 588 51.71 -11.80 26.72
N GLU A 589 52.76 -11.30 27.37
CA GLU A 589 53.32 -9.98 27.07
C GLU A 589 53.68 -9.89 25.58
N PRO A 590 53.32 -8.80 24.88
CA PRO A 590 53.96 -8.48 23.61
C PRO A 590 55.42 -8.04 23.87
N PRO A 591 56.37 -8.40 22.99
CA PRO A 591 57.75 -7.96 23.12
C PRO A 591 57.85 -6.43 22.97
N PRO A 592 58.84 -5.78 23.60
CA PRO A 592 58.98 -4.33 23.58
C PRO A 592 59.25 -3.84 22.15
N ARG A 593 58.38 -2.94 21.65
CA ARG A 593 58.65 -2.16 20.44
C ARG A 593 59.48 -0.94 20.81
N THR A 594 60.71 -0.92 20.31
CA THR A 594 61.54 0.28 20.18
C THR A 594 60.84 1.27 19.24
N LEU A 595 60.62 2.49 19.73
CA LEU A 595 60.17 3.63 18.92
C LEU A 595 61.38 4.26 18.22
N PRO A 596 61.36 4.50 16.90
CA PRO A 596 62.31 5.39 16.28
C PRO A 596 62.00 6.84 16.69
N ALA A 597 63.06 7.57 16.99
CA ALA A 597 63.01 8.97 17.37
C ALA A 597 62.37 9.83 16.27
N THR A 598 61.61 10.82 16.75
CA THR A 598 61.21 12.05 16.06
C THR A 598 62.31 12.65 15.19
N ASP A 599 61.96 13.07 13.98
CA ASP A 599 62.55 14.26 13.37
C ASP A 599 61.48 15.34 13.26
N LEU A 600 61.74 16.42 13.99
CA LEU A 600 61.20 17.76 13.82
C LEU A 600 61.85 18.40 12.60
N GLN A 601 61.04 18.90 11.66
CA GLN A 601 61.20 20.23 11.05
C GLN A 601 59.91 20.66 10.35
#